data_AF-A0A6P0I2G9-F1
#
_entry.id   AF-A0A6P0I2G9-F1
#
_cell.length_a   1.000
_cell.length_b   1.000
_cell.length_c   1.000
_cell.angle_alpha   90.00
_cell.angle_beta   90.00
_cell.angle_gamma   90.00
#
_symmetry.space_group_name_H-M   'P 1'
#
loop_
_entity.id
_entity.type
_entity.pdbx_description
1 polymer ?
#
loop_
_entity_poly.entity_id
_entity_poly.type
_entity_poly.pdbx_seq_one_letter_code
_entity_poly.pdbx_strand_id
1 'polypeptide(L)'
;MTAIKRLCQSEFDKEKYKELVVFIDCNPSFSIYTQMALLSSDYLIIPMMADFTSLEGIKGILMLLSEQYPSESLKKYASKVLTFNKQVKRFELKLPKIKQFVFNNYTSNKGVAKAYKYIRQELINFCYKQYQRCLQYFTRNDNSLDSLITWQNAYFTNIKDFHSSGKVSASIGTPLHQLPDKGEKFKMPDGEEIPLAKHRYEEAVENIKSLVSKL
;
A
#
# COMPACT_ATOMS: atom_id res chain seq x y z
N MET A 1 2.46 0.51 -24.28
CA MET A 1 3.33 -0.28 -23.38
C MET A 1 4.27 0.67 -22.66
N THR A 2 4.40 0.61 -21.34
CA THR A 2 5.22 1.57 -20.57
C THR A 2 6.72 1.25 -20.65
N ALA A 3 7.57 2.21 -20.27
CA ALA A 3 9.02 2.03 -20.25
C ALA A 3 9.45 0.89 -19.31
N ILE A 4 8.87 0.82 -18.10
CA ILE A 4 9.14 -0.25 -17.15
C ILE A 4 8.77 -1.61 -17.73
N LYS A 5 7.60 -1.72 -18.39
CA LYS A 5 7.18 -3.00 -19.00
C LYS A 5 8.11 -3.47 -20.12
N ARG A 6 8.66 -2.54 -20.91
CA ARG A 6 9.71 -2.84 -21.90
C ARG A 6 10.99 -3.34 -21.26
N LEU A 7 11.44 -2.66 -20.21
CA LEU A 7 12.64 -3.05 -19.46
C LEU A 7 12.46 -4.43 -18.83
N CYS A 8 11.32 -4.72 -18.21
CA CYS A 8 11.04 -6.05 -17.68
C CYS A 8 11.08 -7.12 -18.79
N GLN A 9 10.63 -6.81 -20.00
CA GLN A 9 10.71 -7.76 -21.11
C GLN A 9 12.14 -8.01 -21.60
N SER A 10 13.03 -6.99 -21.55
CA SER A 10 14.42 -7.14 -21.97
C SER A 10 15.28 -7.83 -20.91
N GLU A 11 15.09 -7.50 -19.64
CA GLU A 11 15.93 -7.98 -18.54
C GLU A 11 15.45 -9.30 -17.92
N PHE A 12 14.26 -9.79 -18.27
CA PHE A 12 13.72 -11.00 -17.65
C PHE A 12 14.42 -12.26 -18.18
N ASP A 13 15.35 -12.76 -17.38
CA ASP A 13 16.00 -14.06 -17.55
C ASP A 13 15.04 -15.20 -17.16
N LYS A 14 14.34 -15.71 -18.17
CA LYS A 14 13.37 -16.81 -18.05
C LYS A 14 14.01 -18.16 -17.73
N GLU A 15 15.30 -18.34 -18.02
CA GLU A 15 16.02 -19.58 -17.72
C GLU A 15 16.29 -19.68 -16.21
N LYS A 16 16.53 -18.53 -15.56
CA LYS A 16 16.87 -18.46 -14.13
C LYS A 16 15.67 -18.23 -13.22
N TYR A 17 14.67 -17.47 -13.66
CA TYR A 17 13.56 -17.03 -12.81
C TYR A 17 12.19 -17.35 -13.43
N LYS A 18 11.26 -17.81 -12.60
CA LYS A 18 9.88 -18.11 -13.03
C LYS A 18 9.04 -16.85 -13.26
N GLU A 19 9.34 -15.79 -12.51
CA GLU A 19 8.57 -14.55 -12.51
C GLU A 19 9.46 -13.35 -12.19
N LEU A 20 9.03 -12.18 -12.64
CA LEU A 20 9.64 -10.89 -12.33
C LEU A 20 8.57 -9.96 -11.79
N VAL A 21 8.78 -9.46 -10.58
CA VAL A 21 7.90 -8.50 -9.93
C VAL A 21 8.70 -7.23 -9.63
N VAL A 22 8.13 -6.07 -9.98
CA VAL A 22 8.74 -4.76 -9.72
C VAL A 22 7.90 -4.00 -8.72
N PHE A 23 8.53 -3.57 -7.62
CA PHE A 23 7.93 -2.66 -6.65
C PHE A 23 8.41 -1.23 -6.93
N ILE A 24 7.46 -0.29 -7.02
CA ILE A 24 7.76 1.13 -7.20
C ILE A 24 7.32 1.86 -5.93
N ASP A 25 8.30 2.26 -5.11
CA ASP A 25 8.02 3.11 -3.96
C ASP A 25 7.80 4.55 -4.41
N CYS A 26 6.70 5.14 -3.96
CA CYS A 26 6.23 6.43 -4.46
C CYS A 26 6.30 7.49 -3.37
N ASN A 27 6.69 8.70 -3.77
CA ASN A 27 6.52 9.87 -2.91
C ASN A 27 5.01 10.06 -2.60
N PRO A 28 4.63 10.42 -1.36
CA PRO A 28 3.23 10.65 -0.99
C PRO A 28 2.56 11.78 -1.79
N SER A 29 3.34 12.68 -2.39
CA SER A 29 2.82 13.71 -3.30
C SER A 29 2.41 13.12 -4.65
N PHE A 30 1.32 13.65 -5.22
CA PHE A 30 0.86 13.30 -6.57
C PHE A 30 1.64 14.00 -7.69
N SER A 31 2.97 14.02 -7.56
CA SER A 31 3.89 14.57 -8.54
C SER A 31 3.80 13.85 -9.89
N ILE A 32 4.44 14.41 -10.91
CA ILE A 32 4.53 13.76 -12.22
C ILE A 32 5.20 12.37 -12.14
N TYR A 33 6.18 12.19 -11.25
CA TYR A 33 6.85 10.90 -11.04
C TYR A 33 5.88 9.85 -10.50
N THR A 34 5.04 10.22 -9.53
CA THR A 34 3.99 9.34 -8.99
C THR A 34 2.98 8.99 -10.08
N GLN A 35 2.57 9.94 -10.92
CA GLN A 35 1.67 9.67 -12.05
C GLN A 35 2.29 8.71 -13.08
N MET A 36 3.58 8.86 -13.39
CA MET A 36 4.31 7.94 -14.28
C MET A 36 4.45 6.54 -13.67
N ALA A 37 4.70 6.45 -12.36
CA ALA A 37 4.72 5.20 -11.62
C ALA A 37 3.35 4.50 -11.69
N LEU A 38 2.27 5.22 -11.41
CA LEU A 38 0.89 4.70 -11.51
C LEU A 38 0.64 4.10 -12.90
N LEU A 39 0.93 4.86 -13.97
CA LEU A 39 0.75 4.39 -15.35
C LEU A 39 1.58 3.17 -15.72
N SER A 40 2.69 2.94 -15.01
CA SER A 40 3.61 1.84 -15.26
C SER A 40 3.30 0.58 -14.46
N SER A 41 2.42 0.66 -13.47
CA SER A 41 2.05 -0.43 -12.58
C SER A 41 0.80 -1.17 -13.06
N ASP A 42 0.75 -2.48 -12.77
CA ASP A 42 -0.48 -3.27 -12.93
C ASP A 42 -1.38 -3.16 -11.67
N TYR A 43 -0.76 -3.00 -10.49
CA TYR A 43 -1.43 -3.01 -9.19
C TYR A 43 -0.98 -1.87 -8.25
N LEU A 44 -1.85 -1.50 -7.31
CA LEU A 44 -1.55 -0.59 -6.21
C LEU A 44 -1.70 -1.27 -4.85
N ILE A 45 -0.70 -1.05 -4.01
CA ILE A 45 -0.72 -1.35 -2.58
C ILE A 45 -0.72 0.01 -1.87
N ILE A 46 -1.74 0.27 -1.07
CA ILE A 46 -1.96 1.58 -0.45
C ILE A 46 -1.71 1.46 1.06
N PRO A 47 -0.53 1.89 1.57
CA PRO A 47 -0.29 1.96 2.99
C PRO A 47 -1.13 3.08 3.62
N MET A 48 -1.64 2.83 4.82
CA MET A 48 -2.45 3.77 5.59
C MET A 48 -2.27 3.60 7.08
N MET A 49 -2.55 4.67 7.82
CA MET A 49 -2.74 4.66 9.26
C MET A 49 -4.22 4.85 9.56
N ALA A 50 -4.67 4.50 10.77
CA ALA A 50 -6.04 4.82 11.18
C ALA A 50 -6.15 6.28 11.64
N ASP A 51 -6.00 7.20 10.69
CA ASP A 51 -6.10 8.64 10.89
C ASP A 51 -6.85 9.34 9.75
N PHE A 52 -7.18 10.62 9.95
CA PHE A 52 -7.89 11.42 8.94
C PHE A 52 -6.99 11.80 7.75
N THR A 53 -5.67 11.85 7.94
CA THR A 53 -4.72 12.11 6.85
C THR A 53 -4.77 10.99 5.81
N SER A 54 -4.85 9.73 6.26
CA SER A 54 -5.02 8.58 5.37
C SER A 54 -6.35 8.62 4.61
N LEU A 55 -7.42 9.13 5.23
CA LEU A 55 -8.71 9.32 4.55
C LEU A 55 -8.58 10.31 3.38
N GLU A 56 -7.91 11.44 3.60
CA GLU A 56 -7.67 12.43 2.54
C GLU A 56 -6.73 11.88 1.45
N GLY A 57 -5.72 11.11 1.82
CA GLY A 57 -4.84 10.41 0.87
C GLY A 57 -5.62 9.48 -0.06
N ILE A 58 -6.51 8.63 0.48
CA ILE A 58 -7.32 7.70 -0.32
C ILE A 58 -8.29 8.47 -1.23
N LYS A 59 -8.92 9.54 -0.75
CA LYS A 59 -9.76 10.42 -1.60
C LYS A 59 -8.95 10.97 -2.77
N GLY A 60 -7.71 11.41 -2.54
CA GLY A 60 -6.79 11.87 -3.58
C GLY A 60 -6.47 10.81 -4.62
N ILE A 61 -6.10 9.60 -4.19
CA ILE A 61 -5.84 8.46 -5.09
C ILE A 61 -7.08 8.15 -5.93
N LEU A 62 -8.25 8.05 -5.30
CA LEU A 62 -9.49 7.75 -6.00
C LEU A 62 -9.89 8.85 -6.98
N MET A 63 -9.66 10.12 -6.65
CA MET A 63 -9.89 11.23 -7.58
C MET A 63 -9.01 11.12 -8.83
N LEU A 64 -7.74 10.73 -8.67
CA LEU A 64 -6.83 10.47 -9.79
C LEU A 64 -7.30 9.30 -10.66
N LEU A 65 -7.75 8.21 -10.03
CA LEU A 65 -8.17 6.99 -10.75
C LEU A 65 -9.55 7.15 -11.40
N SER A 66 -10.51 7.76 -10.72
CA SER A 66 -11.95 7.61 -11.03
C SER A 66 -12.68 8.88 -11.47
N GLU A 67 -12.02 10.04 -11.57
CA GLU A 67 -12.68 11.36 -11.80
C GLU A 67 -13.80 11.67 -10.80
N GLN A 68 -13.82 11.01 -9.64
CA GLN A 68 -14.74 11.36 -8.58
C GLN A 68 -14.20 12.56 -7.82
N TYR A 69 -14.81 13.70 -8.06
CA TYR A 69 -14.52 14.93 -7.33
C TYR A 69 -15.45 15.04 -6.11
N PRO A 70 -14.93 15.33 -4.91
CA PRO A 70 -15.72 15.45 -3.69
C PRO A 70 -16.65 16.69 -3.67
N SER A 71 -16.50 17.64 -4.60
CA SER A 71 -17.35 18.83 -4.69
C SER A 71 -17.54 19.31 -6.12
N GLU A 72 -18.67 19.99 -6.39
CA GLU A 72 -18.95 20.61 -7.68
C GLU A 72 -17.93 21.72 -8.03
N SER A 73 -17.42 22.45 -7.03
CA SER A 73 -16.36 23.43 -7.23
C SER A 73 -15.08 22.79 -7.78
N LEU A 74 -14.67 21.65 -7.21
CA LEU A 74 -13.46 20.95 -7.67
C LEU A 74 -13.66 20.34 -9.05
N LYS A 75 -14.86 19.82 -9.34
CA LYS A 75 -15.25 19.34 -10.66
C LYS A 75 -15.21 20.46 -11.72
N LYS A 76 -15.71 21.66 -11.40
CA LYS A 76 -15.67 22.84 -12.28
C LYS A 76 -14.26 23.36 -12.49
N TYR A 77 -13.40 23.27 -11.48
CA TYR A 77 -11.97 23.58 -11.64
C TYR A 77 -11.29 22.56 -12.56
N ALA A 78 -11.47 21.26 -12.27
CA ALA A 78 -10.92 20.17 -13.05
C ALA A 78 -11.37 20.18 -14.52
N SER A 79 -12.59 20.66 -14.81
CA SER A 79 -13.07 20.80 -16.19
C SER A 79 -12.27 21.82 -17.01
N LYS A 80 -11.67 22.83 -16.36
CA LYS A 80 -10.89 23.91 -17.00
C LYS A 80 -9.40 23.63 -17.14
N VAL A 81 -8.86 22.65 -16.41
CA VAL A 81 -7.43 22.31 -16.45
C VAL A 81 -7.19 20.94 -17.09
N LEU A 82 -5.96 20.69 -17.52
CA LEU A 82 -5.52 19.37 -17.93
C LEU A 82 -5.25 18.52 -16.68
N THR A 83 -6.12 17.56 -16.40
CA THR A 83 -5.95 16.62 -15.28
C THR A 83 -5.29 15.33 -15.74
N PHE A 84 -4.69 14.60 -14.79
CA PHE A 84 -4.13 13.27 -15.02
C PHE A 84 -5.15 12.33 -15.68
N ASN A 85 -6.37 12.25 -15.14
CA ASN A 85 -7.39 11.35 -15.67
C ASN A 85 -7.84 11.71 -17.10
N LYS A 86 -7.96 13.01 -17.40
CA LYS A 86 -8.23 13.47 -18.78
C LYS A 86 -7.14 13.00 -19.75
N GLN A 87 -5.87 13.04 -19.34
CA GLN A 87 -4.77 12.52 -20.16
C GLN A 87 -4.84 11.00 -20.33
N VAL A 88 -5.09 10.27 -19.24
CA VAL A 88 -5.29 8.82 -19.26
C VAL A 88 -6.38 8.43 -20.25
N LYS A 89 -7.55 9.09 -20.19
CA LYS A 89 -8.66 8.84 -21.10
C LYS A 89 -8.33 9.22 -22.54
N ARG A 90 -7.75 10.40 -22.76
CA ARG A 90 -7.39 10.91 -24.10
C ARG A 90 -6.42 9.99 -24.84
N PHE A 91 -5.48 9.39 -24.11
CA PHE A 91 -4.45 8.52 -24.67
C PHE A 91 -4.73 7.03 -24.42
N GLU A 92 -5.94 6.69 -23.96
CA GLU A 92 -6.39 5.31 -23.69
C GLU A 92 -5.40 4.50 -22.84
N LEU A 93 -4.80 5.18 -21.85
CA LEU A 93 -3.82 4.58 -20.96
C LEU A 93 -4.51 3.67 -19.93
N LYS A 94 -3.84 2.58 -19.59
CA LYS A 94 -4.32 1.65 -18.56
C LYS A 94 -3.91 2.17 -17.19
N LEU A 95 -4.88 2.24 -16.28
CA LEU A 95 -4.64 2.52 -14.87
C LEU A 95 -4.41 1.23 -14.08
N PRO A 96 -3.62 1.30 -13.00
CA PRO A 96 -3.42 0.16 -12.12
C PRO A 96 -4.69 -0.10 -11.30
N LYS A 97 -4.80 -1.33 -10.80
CA LYS A 97 -5.90 -1.73 -9.91
C LYS A 97 -5.46 -1.77 -8.46
N ILE A 98 -6.30 -1.28 -7.57
CA ILE A 98 -6.12 -1.40 -6.12
C ILE A 98 -6.19 -2.88 -5.76
N LYS A 99 -5.06 -3.40 -5.25
CA LYS A 99 -4.89 -4.81 -4.86
C LYS A 99 -5.00 -4.97 -3.35
N GLN A 100 -4.38 -4.07 -2.57
CA GLN A 100 -4.39 -4.12 -1.11
C GLN A 100 -4.39 -2.73 -0.49
N PHE A 101 -5.08 -2.62 0.64
CA PHE A 101 -4.90 -1.56 1.63
C PHE A 101 -4.15 -2.15 2.83
N VAL A 102 -3.14 -1.43 3.30
CA VAL A 102 -2.26 -1.94 4.35
C VAL A 102 -2.30 -1.00 5.54
N PHE A 103 -2.91 -1.43 6.63
CA PHE A 103 -2.87 -0.67 7.88
C PHE A 103 -1.53 -0.88 8.57
N ASN A 104 -0.71 0.16 8.60
CA ASN A 104 0.44 0.23 9.47
C ASN A 104 -0.02 0.71 10.87
N ASN A 105 0.61 0.17 11.92
CA ASN A 105 0.50 0.67 13.30
C ASN A 105 -0.82 0.39 14.06
N TYR A 106 -1.07 -0.87 14.43
CA TYR A 106 -2.10 -1.20 15.44
C TYR A 106 -1.55 -1.02 16.87
N THR A 107 -2.05 -0.01 17.58
CA THR A 107 -1.64 0.28 18.98
C THR A 107 -2.26 -0.71 19.98
N SER A 108 -1.48 -1.15 20.97
CA SER A 108 -1.94 -2.05 22.04
C SER A 108 -2.48 -1.33 23.29
N ASN A 109 -2.42 0.01 23.34
CA ASN A 109 -2.90 0.79 24.48
C ASN A 109 -4.44 0.91 24.47
N LYS A 110 -5.11 0.36 25.50
CA LYS A 110 -6.58 0.15 25.55
C LYS A 110 -7.45 1.37 25.21
N GLY A 111 -7.09 2.58 25.67
CA GLY A 111 -7.86 3.80 25.39
C GLY A 111 -7.70 4.30 23.94
N VAL A 112 -6.45 4.33 23.46
CA VAL A 112 -6.10 4.65 22.07
C VAL A 112 -6.70 3.63 21.10
N ALA A 113 -6.76 2.36 21.50
CA ALA A 113 -7.29 1.28 20.70
C ALA A 113 -8.77 1.47 20.31
N LYS A 114 -9.62 2.09 21.16
CA LYS A 114 -11.04 2.30 20.85
C LYS A 114 -11.23 3.38 19.78
N ALA A 115 -10.57 4.53 19.94
CA ALA A 115 -10.60 5.62 18.94
C ALA A 115 -9.97 5.17 17.62
N TYR A 116 -8.83 4.48 17.69
CA TYR A 116 -8.17 3.87 16.53
C TYR A 116 -9.11 2.90 15.79
N LYS A 117 -9.78 2.00 16.53
CA LYS A 117 -10.72 1.04 15.93
C LYS A 117 -11.89 1.73 15.23
N TYR A 118 -12.39 2.83 15.80
CA TYR A 118 -13.45 3.63 15.18
C TYR A 118 -13.00 4.23 13.84
N ILE A 119 -11.90 4.99 13.82
CA ILE A 119 -11.38 5.63 12.60
C ILE A 119 -11.03 4.56 11.54
N ARG A 120 -10.43 3.45 11.96
CA ARG A 120 -10.15 2.30 11.08
C ARG A 120 -11.43 1.79 10.42
N GLN A 121 -12.52 1.65 11.18
CA GLN A 121 -13.78 1.18 10.63
C GLN A 121 -14.39 2.21 9.67
N GLU A 122 -14.26 3.51 9.95
CA GLU A 122 -14.69 4.56 9.02
C GLU A 122 -13.94 4.49 7.70
N LEU A 123 -12.61 4.32 7.73
CA LEU A 123 -11.77 4.15 6.54
C LEU A 123 -12.18 2.93 5.71
N ILE A 124 -12.42 1.79 6.38
CA ILE A 124 -12.87 0.56 5.71
C ILE A 124 -14.23 0.76 5.06
N ASN A 125 -15.18 1.34 5.79
CA ASN A 125 -16.52 1.62 5.27
C ASN A 125 -16.47 2.59 4.09
N PHE A 126 -15.60 3.61 4.16
CA PHE A 126 -15.36 4.52 3.05
C PHE A 126 -14.84 3.74 1.84
N CYS A 127 -13.77 2.98 1.98
CA CYS A 127 -13.18 2.22 0.88
C CYS A 127 -14.17 1.20 0.27
N TYR A 128 -15.00 0.55 1.10
CA TYR A 128 -16.04 -0.38 0.63
C TYR A 128 -17.08 0.32 -0.24
N LYS A 129 -17.56 1.49 0.18
CA LYS A 129 -18.49 2.31 -0.64
C LYS A 129 -17.86 2.69 -1.97
N GLN A 130 -16.57 2.98 -2.00
CA GLN A 130 -15.85 3.31 -3.24
C GLN A 130 -15.66 2.09 -4.14
N TYR A 131 -15.36 0.93 -3.55
CA TYR A 131 -15.35 -0.35 -4.24
C TYR A 131 -16.67 -0.63 -4.95
N GLN A 132 -17.80 -0.49 -4.26
CA GLN A 132 -19.14 -0.71 -4.83
C GLN A 132 -19.44 0.24 -6.01
N ARG A 133 -18.93 1.47 -5.96
CA ARG A 133 -19.16 2.49 -7.01
C ARG A 133 -18.21 2.37 -8.19
N CYS A 134 -17.01 1.84 -8.00
CA CYS A 134 -15.92 1.85 -8.97
C CYS A 134 -15.13 0.55 -9.00
N LEU A 135 -15.85 -0.57 -9.17
CA LEU A 135 -15.32 -1.93 -9.20
C LEU A 135 -14.14 -2.10 -10.17
N GLN A 136 -14.12 -1.35 -11.29
CA GLN A 136 -13.09 -1.47 -12.32
C GLN A 136 -11.68 -1.10 -11.83
N TYR A 137 -11.56 -0.27 -10.79
CA TYR A 137 -10.26 0.13 -10.21
C TYR A 137 -9.78 -0.81 -9.11
N PHE A 138 -10.50 -1.90 -8.83
CA PHE A 138 -10.10 -2.91 -7.86
C PHE A 138 -9.79 -4.22 -8.58
N THR A 139 -8.88 -5.01 -8.02
CA THR A 139 -8.56 -6.33 -8.57
C THR A 139 -9.72 -7.29 -8.40
N ARG A 140 -10.03 -8.12 -9.40
CA ARG A 140 -11.08 -9.13 -9.23
C ARG A 140 -10.66 -10.13 -8.15
N ASN A 141 -11.61 -10.56 -7.32
CA ASN A 141 -11.43 -11.69 -6.41
C ASN A 141 -12.35 -12.81 -6.89
N ASP A 142 -11.84 -14.05 -6.86
CA ASP A 142 -12.58 -15.23 -7.31
C ASP A 142 -13.59 -15.71 -6.26
N ASN A 143 -13.40 -15.30 -5.00
CA ASN A 143 -14.35 -15.57 -3.93
C ASN A 143 -15.52 -14.57 -3.97
N SER A 144 -16.69 -15.01 -3.50
CA SER A 144 -17.83 -14.12 -3.35
C SER A 144 -17.52 -13.08 -2.25
N LEU A 145 -17.63 -11.80 -2.62
CA LEU A 145 -17.40 -10.66 -1.73
C LEU A 145 -18.73 -10.03 -1.33
N ASP A 146 -19.67 -10.87 -0.90
CA ASP A 146 -21.07 -10.50 -0.69
C ASP A 146 -21.29 -9.67 0.58
N SER A 147 -20.30 -9.64 1.47
CA SER A 147 -20.34 -8.89 2.72
C SER A 147 -19.12 -7.97 2.89
N LEU A 148 -19.29 -6.97 3.74
CA LEU A 148 -18.20 -6.09 4.19
C LEU A 148 -17.05 -6.89 4.82
N ILE A 149 -17.35 -7.96 5.55
CA ILE A 149 -16.36 -8.78 6.26
C ILE A 149 -15.49 -9.55 5.26
N THR A 150 -16.12 -10.25 4.32
CA THR A 150 -15.42 -10.98 3.25
C THR A 150 -14.58 -10.05 2.40
N TRP A 151 -15.12 -8.87 2.06
CA TRP A 151 -14.40 -7.85 1.32
C TRP A 151 -13.21 -7.28 2.10
N GLN A 152 -13.41 -6.95 3.38
CA GLN A 152 -12.34 -6.47 4.25
C GLN A 152 -11.20 -7.49 4.33
N ASN A 153 -11.51 -8.77 4.52
CA ASN A 153 -10.49 -9.82 4.60
C ASN A 153 -9.69 -9.96 3.29
N ALA A 154 -10.36 -9.78 2.15
CA ALA A 154 -9.75 -9.82 0.83
C ALA A 154 -8.80 -8.64 0.56
N TYR A 155 -9.21 -7.41 0.91
CA TYR A 155 -8.49 -6.19 0.51
C TYR A 155 -7.64 -5.54 1.59
N PHE A 156 -7.85 -5.87 2.86
CA PHE A 156 -7.09 -5.27 3.96
C PHE A 156 -6.13 -6.26 4.58
N THR A 157 -4.93 -5.78 4.88
CA THR A 157 -3.94 -6.48 5.69
C THR A 157 -3.43 -5.52 6.76
N ASN A 158 -3.17 -6.05 7.96
CA ASN A 158 -2.55 -5.28 9.03
C ASN A 158 -1.07 -5.65 9.08
N ILE A 159 -0.21 -4.64 9.23
CA ILE A 159 1.21 -4.82 9.47
C ILE A 159 1.55 -4.13 10.77
N LYS A 160 2.21 -4.89 11.66
CA LYS A 160 2.77 -4.34 12.88
C LYS A 160 3.99 -3.50 12.56
N ASP A 161 4.13 -2.38 13.25
CA ASP A 161 5.33 -1.56 13.13
C ASP A 161 6.56 -2.37 13.56
N PHE A 162 7.61 -2.29 12.74
CA PHE A 162 8.89 -2.96 12.97
C PHE A 162 9.72 -2.24 14.03
N HIS A 163 9.36 -1.02 14.42
CA HIS A 163 9.99 -0.21 15.48
C HIS A 163 11.53 -0.34 15.48
N SER A 164 12.12 -0.81 16.59
CA SER A 164 13.56 -1.00 16.75
C SER A 164 14.14 -2.01 15.76
N SER A 165 13.43 -3.10 15.45
CA SER A 165 13.91 -4.12 14.50
C SER A 165 14.08 -3.56 13.10
N GLY A 166 13.16 -2.69 12.65
CA GLY A 166 13.29 -2.01 11.35
C GLY A 166 14.51 -1.10 11.30
N LYS A 167 14.74 -0.31 12.35
CA LYS A 167 15.92 0.57 12.45
C LYS A 167 17.23 -0.20 12.52
N VAL A 168 17.27 -1.28 13.30
CA VAL A 168 18.43 -2.17 13.39
C VAL A 168 18.72 -2.78 12.03
N SER A 169 17.73 -3.39 11.36
CA SER A 169 17.84 -3.95 10.00
C SER A 169 18.48 -2.96 9.03
N ALA A 170 17.95 -1.74 8.97
CA ALA A 170 18.46 -0.70 8.09
C ALA A 170 19.90 -0.29 8.43
N SER A 171 20.21 -0.15 9.72
CA SER A 171 21.53 0.35 10.19
C SER A 171 22.65 -0.64 9.94
N ILE A 172 22.38 -1.95 10.05
CA ILE A 172 23.38 -3.01 9.85
C ILE A 172 23.31 -3.65 8.46
N GLY A 173 22.44 -3.15 7.57
CA GLY A 173 22.26 -3.69 6.22
C GLY A 173 21.78 -5.15 6.17
N THR A 174 21.15 -5.65 7.24
CA THR A 174 20.64 -7.03 7.29
C THR A 174 19.14 -7.02 6.99
N PRO A 175 18.64 -7.80 6.01
CA PRO A 175 17.21 -7.92 5.75
C PRO A 175 16.46 -8.29 7.03
N LEU A 176 15.31 -7.66 7.24
CA LEU A 176 14.52 -7.84 8.47
C LEU A 176 14.33 -9.33 8.80
N HIS A 177 13.92 -10.15 7.81
CA HIS A 177 13.65 -11.59 7.98
C HIS A 177 14.88 -12.43 8.42
N GLN A 178 16.08 -11.86 8.44
CA GLN A 178 17.35 -12.49 8.83
C GLN A 178 17.92 -11.91 10.14
N LEU A 179 17.20 -11.01 10.82
CA LEU A 179 17.65 -10.45 12.09
C LEU A 179 17.77 -11.47 13.23
N PRO A 180 16.76 -12.32 13.54
CA PRO A 180 16.72 -13.10 14.79
C PRO A 180 17.86 -14.09 14.95
N ASP A 181 18.44 -14.53 13.83
CA ASP A 181 19.53 -15.50 13.80
C ASP A 181 20.83 -14.94 14.43
N LYS A 182 20.88 -13.63 14.73
CA LYS A 182 22.08 -12.91 15.20
C LYS A 182 22.09 -12.54 16.70
N GLY A 183 21.06 -12.89 17.48
CA GLY A 183 21.02 -12.69 18.94
C GLY A 183 19.91 -11.74 19.44
N GLU A 184 19.73 -11.66 20.76
CA GLU A 184 18.69 -10.81 21.40
C GLU A 184 19.07 -9.33 21.46
N LYS A 185 20.36 -9.01 21.31
CA LYS A 185 20.92 -7.65 21.33
C LYS A 185 21.78 -7.42 20.10
N PHE A 186 21.61 -6.27 19.47
CA PHE A 186 22.34 -5.89 18.28
C PHE A 186 23.25 -4.71 18.58
N LYS A 187 24.53 -4.87 18.27
CA LYS A 187 25.48 -3.77 18.35
C LYS A 187 25.30 -2.85 17.15
N MET A 188 24.95 -1.61 17.43
CA MET A 188 24.76 -0.55 16.46
C MET A 188 26.11 0.04 16.02
N PRO A 189 26.17 0.78 14.90
CA PRO A 189 27.42 1.40 14.43
C PRO A 189 28.08 2.36 15.42
N ASP A 190 27.31 2.96 16.33
CA ASP A 190 27.77 3.83 17.42
C ASP A 190 28.26 3.05 18.66
N GLY A 191 28.14 1.73 18.65
CA GLY A 191 28.55 0.84 19.74
C GLY A 191 27.46 0.52 20.76
N GLU A 192 26.28 1.13 20.68
CA GLU A 192 25.16 0.82 21.57
C GLU A 192 24.57 -0.58 21.29
N GLU A 193 24.07 -1.24 22.33
CA GLU A 193 23.35 -2.51 22.18
C GLU A 193 21.84 -2.30 22.31
N ILE A 194 21.11 -2.57 21.23
CA ILE A 194 19.66 -2.46 21.21
C ILE A 194 19.05 -3.87 21.38
N PRO A 195 18.21 -4.09 22.42
CA PRO A 195 17.46 -5.32 22.55
C PRO A 195 16.32 -5.38 21.52
N LEU A 196 16.17 -6.51 20.83
CA LEU A 196 15.02 -6.77 19.97
C LEU A 196 14.01 -7.67 20.65
N ALA A 197 12.76 -7.21 20.72
CA ALA A 197 11.66 -8.02 21.24
C ALA A 197 11.28 -9.10 20.21
N LYS A 198 11.79 -10.33 20.41
CA LYS A 198 11.59 -11.48 19.51
C LYS A 198 10.14 -11.69 19.07
N HIS A 199 9.20 -11.70 20.02
CA HIS A 199 7.77 -11.84 19.70
C HIS A 199 7.25 -10.76 18.73
N ARG A 200 7.65 -9.49 18.92
CA ARG A 200 7.19 -8.39 18.05
C ARG A 200 7.72 -8.55 16.64
N TYR A 201 8.95 -9.04 16.51
CA TYR A 201 9.55 -9.37 15.23
C TYR A 201 8.82 -10.53 14.54
N GLU A 202 8.58 -11.64 15.25
CA GLU A 202 7.93 -12.84 14.70
C GLU A 202 6.54 -12.50 14.14
N GLU A 203 5.75 -11.75 14.93
CA GLU A 203 4.45 -11.24 14.52
C GLU A 203 4.54 -10.32 13.28
N ALA A 204 5.57 -9.48 13.20
CA ALA A 204 5.75 -8.59 12.05
C ALA A 204 6.13 -9.36 10.77
N VAL A 205 6.96 -10.40 10.88
CA VAL A 205 7.27 -11.32 9.76
C VAL A 205 6.03 -12.08 9.32
N GLU A 206 5.22 -12.57 10.25
CA GLU A 206 3.99 -13.28 9.93
C GLU A 206 2.98 -12.38 9.21
N ASN A 207 2.84 -11.12 9.65
CA ASN A 207 2.03 -10.12 8.97
C ASN A 207 2.52 -9.84 7.54
N ILE A 208 3.84 -9.78 7.31
CA ILE A 208 4.40 -9.63 5.96
C ILE A 208 4.11 -10.85 5.10
N LYS A 209 4.28 -12.07 5.62
CA LYS A 209 3.93 -13.30 4.90
C LYS A 209 2.45 -13.32 4.53
N SER A 210 1.58 -12.88 5.44
CA SER A 210 0.15 -12.73 5.19
C SER A 210 -0.14 -11.72 4.08
N LEU A 211 0.53 -10.55 4.06
CA LEU A 211 0.42 -9.60 2.96
C LEU A 211 0.85 -10.23 1.63
N VAL A 212 2.05 -10.82 1.58
CA VAL A 212 2.60 -11.39 0.36
C VAL A 212 1.71 -12.49 -0.21
N SER A 213 1.08 -13.31 0.64
CA SER A 213 0.13 -14.35 0.19
C SER A 213 -1.11 -13.81 -0.54
N LYS A 214 -1.39 -12.50 -0.42
CA LYS A 214 -2.53 -11.83 -1.08
C LYS A 214 -2.13 -11.04 -2.32
N LEU A 215 -0.83 -10.88 -2.60
CA LEU A 215 -0.32 -10.16 -3.77
C LEU A 215 -0.31 -11.09 -4.99
#